data_AF-A0A2M8CJR6-F1
#
_entry.id   AF-A0A2M8CJR6-F1
#
_cell.length_a   1.000
_cell.length_b   1.000
_cell.length_c   1.000
_cell.angle_alpha   90.00
_cell.angle_beta   90.00
_cell.angle_gamma   90.00
#
_symmetry.space_group_name_H-M   'P 1'
#
loop_
_entity.id
_entity.type
_entity.pdbx_description
1 polymer ?
#
loop_
_entity_poly.entity_id
_entity_poly.type
_entity_poly.pdbx_seq_one_letter_code
_entity_poly.pdbx_strand_id
1 'polypeptide(L)'
;MKKFNNTLHSHKLPSTFSEEIGNEYSDNISKDQKKTLGQFFTPVKVANFMAGLFDLSFQKKKIKILDPGCGVLSLTCSLVERLIDQNQCIEKIEIDAFDIDPSLVTLVTNVSDNLRNWGKEKNVEIILNYSNSDFLLSHKTYLENGHNTPIYDFIISNPPYFKVKKGDSRISMFNSPLQGQQNIYSLFLLGASKLLNKEGQLVFIVPRSFTSGLYFQSFQNLFLKEIDIEYFHLFNSRTEGFKRDKVLQENVILKAVSKHKTQSSKIKISTSMGVSDLELLKEKEFSTTQLFKKIGTLNIIHLPVNELEEEAMYLFSTWNHNLDSFGMKVSTGPVVPFRCKSQLKHRKSMSSNYVPLIWMHNCLKMRLNWPEKKTAKEAWILDNDQSNSKTIRNQNYIFLRRFSSKDDKAKLVATPHLKENFNHDKLGVENHLNYLYKQEGNFELEEIFGLSVLYNSSIFDAYIRSLSGNTQVSATELNALPLPPMDTIKKIGSQYLSLNGSGMQEIDNIVNKTFDLSQKHT
;
A
#
# COMPACT_ATOMS: atom_id res chain seq x y z
N MET A 1 51.03 -32.39 0.20
CA MET A 1 51.01 -31.25 -0.74
C MET A 1 49.97 -30.24 -0.26
N LYS A 2 50.45 -29.09 0.25
CA LYS A 2 49.80 -27.79 0.56
C LYS A 2 48.35 -27.86 1.11
N LYS A 3 48.12 -27.94 2.43
CA LYS A 3 48.16 -26.80 3.40
C LYS A 3 47.84 -25.45 2.75
N PHE A 4 46.55 -25.18 2.51
CA PHE A 4 46.05 -23.82 2.42
C PHE A 4 45.82 -23.32 3.84
N ASN A 5 46.70 -22.43 4.27
CA ASN A 5 46.65 -21.75 5.55
C ASN A 5 45.38 -20.89 5.65
N ASN A 6 44.68 -21.06 6.77
CA ASN A 6 43.94 -20.02 7.46
C ASN A 6 44.75 -18.74 7.48
N THR A 7 44.32 -17.70 6.75
CA THR A 7 44.60 -16.28 7.03
C THR A 7 44.09 -15.43 5.86
N LEU A 8 42.77 -15.18 5.83
CA LEU A 8 42.13 -14.06 5.09
C LEU A 8 40.59 -14.12 5.26
N HIS A 9 40.10 -14.21 6.50
CA HIS A 9 38.76 -13.72 6.82
C HIS A 9 38.95 -12.57 7.80
N SER A 10 39.09 -11.35 7.29
CA SER A 10 38.68 -10.17 8.03
C SER A 10 37.26 -10.43 8.55
N HIS A 11 37.03 -10.31 9.86
CA HIS A 11 35.75 -10.60 10.53
C HIS A 11 34.58 -9.95 9.80
N LYS A 12 33.95 -10.73 8.93
CA LYS A 12 32.82 -10.27 8.15
C LYS A 12 31.60 -10.26 9.07
N LEU A 13 30.84 -9.16 9.04
CA LEU A 13 29.63 -9.03 9.83
C LEU A 13 28.62 -10.14 9.45
N PRO A 14 27.97 -10.79 10.43
CA PRO A 14 26.91 -11.78 10.19
C PRO A 14 25.84 -11.37 9.17
N SER A 15 25.45 -10.11 9.12
CA SER A 15 24.48 -9.51 8.21
C SER A 15 24.97 -9.53 6.76
N THR A 16 26.26 -9.24 6.56
CA THR A 16 26.90 -9.31 5.24
C THR A 16 27.13 -10.77 4.82
N PHE A 17 27.37 -11.68 5.77
CA PHE A 17 27.43 -13.13 5.51
C PHE A 17 26.07 -13.69 5.10
N SER A 18 25.01 -13.33 5.82
CA SER A 18 23.63 -13.65 5.49
C SER A 18 23.24 -13.16 4.08
N GLU A 19 23.57 -11.91 3.73
CA GLU A 19 23.26 -11.36 2.40
C GLU A 19 23.96 -12.12 1.26
N GLU A 20 25.23 -12.47 1.41
CA GLU A 20 25.94 -13.26 0.40
C GLU A 20 25.33 -14.65 0.21
N ILE A 21 25.02 -15.35 1.30
CA ILE A 21 24.33 -16.66 1.24
C ILE A 21 22.95 -16.53 0.58
N GLY A 22 22.18 -15.51 0.96
CA GLY A 22 20.86 -15.26 0.39
C GLY A 22 20.92 -14.94 -1.11
N ASN A 23 21.93 -14.19 -1.54
CA ASN A 23 22.17 -13.89 -2.95
C ASN A 23 22.53 -15.15 -3.74
N GLU A 24 23.46 -15.96 -3.23
CA GLU A 24 23.86 -17.21 -3.87
C GLU A 24 22.68 -18.17 -4.01
N TYR A 25 21.86 -18.33 -2.97
CA TYR A 25 20.64 -19.13 -3.04
C TYR A 25 19.65 -18.57 -4.06
N SER A 26 19.44 -17.25 -4.05
CA SER A 26 18.52 -16.56 -4.96
C SER A 26 18.89 -16.71 -6.42
N ASP A 27 20.17 -16.79 -6.75
CA ASP A 27 20.65 -16.96 -8.13
C ASP A 27 20.43 -18.40 -8.65
N ASN A 28 20.24 -19.37 -7.74
CA ASN A 28 20.08 -20.78 -8.05
C ASN A 28 18.62 -21.28 -8.07
N ILE A 29 17.65 -20.47 -7.65
CA ILE A 29 16.22 -20.84 -7.62
C ILE A 29 15.41 -20.19 -8.75
N SER A 30 14.37 -20.90 -9.22
CA SER A 30 13.50 -20.39 -10.29
C SER A 30 12.63 -19.21 -9.84
N LYS A 31 12.24 -18.35 -10.78
CA LYS A 31 11.32 -17.23 -10.52
C LYS A 31 9.95 -17.67 -10.00
N ASP A 32 9.47 -18.84 -10.43
CA ASP A 32 8.17 -19.36 -9.99
C ASP A 32 8.21 -19.86 -8.54
N GLN A 33 9.34 -20.44 -8.10
CA GLN A 33 9.57 -20.79 -6.69
C GLN A 33 9.62 -19.54 -5.81
N LYS A 34 10.39 -18.50 -6.21
CA LYS A 34 10.43 -17.20 -5.50
C LYS A 34 9.03 -16.61 -5.30
N LYS A 35 8.22 -16.63 -6.36
CA LYS A 35 6.86 -16.09 -6.35
C LYS A 35 5.89 -16.91 -5.50
N THR A 36 6.03 -18.24 -5.52
CA THR A 36 5.14 -19.15 -4.77
C THR A 36 5.40 -19.07 -3.27
N LEU A 37 6.68 -18.99 -2.88
CA LEU A 37 7.09 -18.87 -1.48
C LEU A 37 7.08 -17.41 -0.98
N GLY A 38 7.02 -16.43 -1.90
CA GLY A 38 7.10 -15.00 -1.55
C GLY A 38 8.48 -14.60 -1.05
N GLN A 39 9.53 -15.33 -1.42
CA GLN A 39 10.88 -15.16 -0.90
C GLN A 39 11.62 -14.05 -1.64
N PHE A 40 11.73 -12.91 -0.97
CA PHE A 40 12.57 -11.79 -1.37
C PHE A 40 13.44 -11.41 -0.18
N PHE A 41 14.74 -11.71 -0.23
CA PHE A 41 15.62 -11.39 0.87
C PHE A 41 15.86 -9.88 0.97
N THR A 42 15.88 -9.40 2.20
CA THR A 42 16.06 -7.97 2.50
C THR A 42 17.53 -7.60 2.36
N PRO A 43 17.90 -6.63 1.50
CA PRO A 43 19.28 -6.16 1.41
C PRO A 43 19.80 -5.64 2.74
N VAL A 44 21.10 -5.82 3.01
CA VAL A 44 21.72 -5.46 4.30
C VAL A 44 21.52 -3.98 4.65
N LYS A 45 21.53 -3.09 3.65
CA LYS A 45 21.24 -1.66 3.85
C LYS A 45 19.84 -1.40 4.39
N VAL A 46 18.83 -2.11 3.88
CA VAL A 46 17.45 -2.01 4.37
C VAL A 46 17.35 -2.64 5.75
N ALA A 47 18.02 -3.77 5.97
CA ALA A 47 18.03 -4.46 7.26
C ALA A 47 18.67 -3.61 8.37
N ASN A 48 19.81 -2.97 8.09
CA ASN A 48 20.47 -2.03 8.99
C ASN A 48 19.60 -0.80 9.27
N PHE A 49 18.93 -0.26 8.26
CA PHE A 49 17.99 0.85 8.45
C PHE A 49 16.83 0.44 9.38
N MET A 50 16.19 -0.71 9.15
CA MET A 50 15.14 -1.24 10.02
C MET A 50 15.64 -1.48 11.45
N ALA A 51 16.82 -2.09 11.60
CA ALA A 51 17.46 -2.28 12.89
C ALA A 51 17.72 -0.94 13.60
N GLY A 52 18.07 0.11 12.87
CA GLY A 52 18.29 1.47 13.37
C GLY A 52 17.07 2.14 14.01
N LEU A 53 15.85 1.69 13.68
CA LEU A 53 14.61 2.26 14.22
C LEU A 53 14.30 1.85 15.66
N PHE A 54 14.90 0.75 16.14
CA PHE A 54 14.69 0.31 17.52
C PHE A 54 15.31 1.31 18.50
N ASP A 55 14.55 1.70 19.51
CA ASP A 55 15.07 2.45 20.64
C ASP A 55 15.87 1.51 21.56
N LEU A 56 17.11 1.86 21.84
CA LEU A 56 18.02 1.08 22.67
C LEU A 56 18.22 1.68 24.06
N SER A 57 17.42 2.67 24.46
CA SER A 57 17.46 3.27 25.79
C SER A 57 16.83 2.37 26.87
N PHE A 58 17.38 1.17 27.05
CA PHE A 58 16.96 0.21 28.07
C PHE A 58 18.19 -0.40 28.77
N GLN A 59 17.99 -0.87 30.00
CA GLN A 59 19.01 -1.52 30.81
C GLN A 59 18.64 -2.98 31.10
N LYS A 60 18.62 -3.80 30.04
CA LYS A 60 18.33 -5.24 30.11
C LYS A 60 19.55 -6.03 29.70
N LYS A 61 19.89 -7.04 30.50
CA LYS A 61 20.98 -7.99 30.21
C LYS A 61 20.55 -9.11 29.26
N LYS A 62 19.26 -9.41 29.21
CA LYS A 62 18.68 -10.47 28.39
C LYS A 62 17.62 -9.87 27.48
N ILE A 63 17.71 -10.18 26.20
CA ILE A 63 16.78 -9.72 25.17
C ILE A 63 16.20 -10.91 24.43
N LYS A 64 14.89 -10.88 24.19
CA LYS A 64 14.22 -11.88 23.35
C LYS A 64 13.71 -11.26 22.04
N ILE A 65 14.10 -11.86 20.92
CA ILE A 65 13.82 -11.40 19.56
C ILE A 65 12.94 -12.43 18.83
N LEU A 66 11.98 -11.95 18.05
CA LEU A 66 11.22 -12.76 17.10
C LEU A 66 11.46 -12.27 15.66
N ASP A 67 11.77 -13.21 14.77
CA ASP A 67 11.73 -13.02 13.31
C ASP A 67 10.78 -14.06 12.69
N PRO A 68 9.49 -13.71 12.48
CA PRO A 68 8.45 -14.67 12.11
C PRO A 68 8.51 -15.14 10.66
N GLY A 69 9.35 -14.53 9.83
CA GLY A 69 9.54 -14.85 8.41
C GLY A 69 10.98 -14.57 8.03
N CYS A 70 11.88 -15.37 8.60
CA CYS A 70 13.28 -14.98 8.76
C CYS A 70 14.10 -15.09 7.48
N GLY A 71 13.67 -15.88 6.49
CA GLY A 71 14.49 -16.19 5.33
C GLY A 71 15.87 -16.71 5.75
N VAL A 72 16.93 -16.04 5.29
CA VAL A 72 18.33 -16.35 5.66
C VAL A 72 18.87 -15.52 6.85
N LEU A 73 18.00 -14.97 7.70
CA LEU A 73 18.32 -14.19 8.92
C LEU A 73 18.89 -12.78 8.71
N SER A 74 18.77 -12.17 7.52
CA SER A 74 19.42 -10.86 7.26
C SER A 74 18.95 -9.74 8.20
N LEU A 75 17.66 -9.70 8.50
CA LEU A 75 17.07 -8.76 9.47
C LEU A 75 17.52 -9.05 10.90
N THR A 76 17.45 -10.32 11.30
CA THR A 76 17.91 -10.80 12.61
C THR A 76 19.37 -10.44 12.86
N CYS A 77 20.29 -10.76 11.93
CA CYS A 77 21.71 -10.46 12.06
C CYS A 77 21.96 -8.96 12.23
N SER A 78 21.32 -8.13 11.40
CA SER A 78 21.48 -6.67 11.45
C SER A 78 21.01 -6.07 12.79
N LEU A 79 19.90 -6.59 13.34
CA LEU A 79 19.41 -6.17 14.65
C LEU A 79 20.37 -6.60 15.78
N VAL A 80 20.85 -7.84 15.75
CA VAL A 80 21.77 -8.37 16.77
C VAL A 80 23.10 -7.64 16.76
N GLU A 81 23.66 -7.37 15.58
CA GLU A 81 24.88 -6.55 15.42
C GLU A 81 24.72 -5.19 16.09
N ARG A 82 23.64 -4.48 15.77
CA ARG A 82 23.37 -3.17 16.35
C ARG A 82 23.20 -3.23 17.87
N LEU A 83 22.45 -4.22 18.37
CA LEU A 83 22.23 -4.39 19.81
C LEU A 83 23.54 -4.55 20.57
N ILE A 84 24.43 -5.42 20.07
CA ILE A 84 25.71 -5.71 20.70
C ILE A 84 26.67 -4.51 20.59
N ASP A 85 26.71 -3.83 19.44
CA ASP A 85 27.62 -2.71 19.25
C ASP A 85 27.19 -1.45 20.03
N GLN A 86 25.88 -1.23 20.21
CA GLN A 86 25.33 0.00 20.80
C GLN A 86 24.81 -0.15 22.24
N ASN A 87 24.71 -1.37 22.78
CA ASN A 87 24.28 -1.59 24.16
C ASN A 87 25.17 -2.63 24.88
N GLN A 88 26.15 -2.11 25.62
CA GLN A 88 27.13 -2.91 26.37
C GLN A 88 26.53 -3.65 27.59
N CYS A 89 25.25 -3.42 27.93
CA CYS A 89 24.61 -4.13 29.05
C CYS A 89 24.15 -5.54 28.67
N ILE A 90 24.05 -5.85 27.38
CA ILE A 90 23.49 -7.11 26.91
C ILE A 90 24.51 -8.24 27.11
N GLU A 91 24.10 -9.26 27.84
CA GLU A 91 24.89 -10.48 28.08
C GLU A 91 24.32 -11.68 27.31
N LYS A 92 23.02 -11.67 26.99
CA LYS A 92 22.33 -12.77 26.32
C LYS A 92 21.24 -12.28 25.35
N ILE A 93 21.20 -12.88 24.18
CA ILE A 93 20.14 -12.69 23.18
C ILE A 93 19.53 -14.04 22.83
N GLU A 94 18.22 -14.18 23.03
CA GLU A 94 17.42 -15.33 22.60
C GLU A 94 16.60 -14.94 21.37
N ILE A 95 16.66 -15.77 20.33
CA ILE A 95 16.07 -15.49 19.02
C ILE A 95 15.17 -16.66 18.64
N ASP A 96 13.90 -16.39 18.40
CA ASP A 96 13.00 -17.35 17.76
C ASP A 96 12.79 -16.94 16.30
N ALA A 97 13.16 -17.81 15.37
CA ALA A 97 13.14 -17.53 13.93
C ALA A 97 12.33 -18.60 13.19
N PHE A 98 11.44 -18.17 12.29
CA PHE A 98 10.53 -19.07 11.57
C PHE A 98 10.63 -18.87 10.06
N ASP A 99 10.68 -19.98 9.32
CA ASP A 99 10.46 -19.99 7.87
C ASP A 99 9.82 -21.32 7.46
N ILE A 100 8.93 -21.31 6.46
CA ILE A 100 8.25 -22.53 6.01
C ILE A 100 9.09 -23.32 4.99
N ASP A 101 10.11 -22.72 4.39
CA ASP A 101 10.89 -23.37 3.34
C ASP A 101 11.98 -24.32 3.92
N PRO A 102 11.82 -25.64 3.74
CA PRO A 102 12.80 -26.61 4.25
C PRO A 102 14.18 -26.47 3.57
N SER A 103 14.27 -25.86 2.38
CA SER A 103 15.55 -25.68 1.70
C SER A 103 16.45 -24.63 2.38
N LEU A 104 15.89 -23.78 3.24
CA LEU A 104 16.65 -22.77 3.99
C LEU A 104 17.32 -23.34 5.25
N VAL A 105 16.97 -24.56 5.70
CA VAL A 105 17.46 -25.14 6.97
C VAL A 105 18.99 -25.11 7.05
N THR A 106 19.69 -25.56 5.99
CA THR A 106 21.16 -25.56 5.96
C THR A 106 21.74 -24.15 5.96
N LEU A 107 21.14 -23.23 5.19
CA LEU A 107 21.61 -21.84 5.08
C LEU A 107 21.46 -21.11 6.41
N VAL A 108 20.30 -21.24 7.04
CA VAL A 108 20.01 -20.66 8.36
C VAL A 108 20.93 -21.25 9.42
N THR A 109 21.24 -22.55 9.36
CA THR A 109 22.21 -23.18 10.27
C THR A 109 23.58 -22.54 10.13
N ASN A 110 24.08 -22.37 8.91
CA ASN A 110 25.37 -21.74 8.66
C ASN A 110 25.42 -20.28 9.15
N VAL A 111 24.39 -19.49 8.88
CA VAL A 111 24.30 -18.10 9.33
C VAL A 111 24.17 -18.03 10.86
N SER A 112 23.40 -18.93 11.47
CA SER A 112 23.24 -19.05 12.92
C SER A 112 24.58 -19.37 13.60
N ASP A 113 25.36 -20.31 13.08
CA ASP A 113 26.67 -20.65 13.63
C ASP A 113 27.66 -19.49 13.50
N ASN A 114 27.65 -18.79 12.36
CA ASN A 114 28.44 -17.56 12.18
C ASN A 114 28.05 -16.48 13.21
N LEU A 115 26.74 -16.23 13.37
CA LEU A 115 26.23 -15.24 14.33
C LEU A 115 26.60 -15.60 15.78
N ARG A 116 26.47 -16.88 16.18
CA ARG A 116 26.85 -17.35 17.52
C ARG A 116 28.34 -17.17 17.80
N ASN A 117 29.19 -17.48 16.82
CA ASN A 117 30.63 -17.29 16.96
C ASN A 117 30.99 -15.80 17.08
N TRP A 118 30.38 -14.96 16.25
CA TRP A 118 30.54 -13.51 16.34
C TRP A 118 30.09 -12.94 17.70
N GLY A 119 28.95 -13.41 18.23
CA GLY A 119 28.48 -13.03 19.58
C GLY A 119 29.44 -13.43 20.70
N LYS A 120 30.02 -14.65 20.63
CA LYS A 120 31.03 -15.11 21.60
C LYS A 120 32.27 -14.22 21.60
N GLU A 121 32.76 -13.80 20.44
CA GLU A 121 33.87 -12.84 20.32
C GLU A 121 33.57 -11.50 21.00
N LYS A 122 32.29 -11.15 21.14
CA LYS A 122 31.79 -9.95 21.80
C LYS A 122 31.36 -10.16 23.26
N ASN A 123 31.59 -11.35 23.82
CA ASN A 123 31.13 -11.76 25.17
C ASN A 123 29.60 -11.72 25.34
N VAL A 124 28.85 -12.02 24.29
CA VAL A 124 27.37 -12.12 24.32
C VAL A 124 26.93 -13.52 23.94
N GLU A 125 26.14 -14.16 24.80
CA GLU A 125 25.54 -15.46 24.52
C GLU A 125 24.37 -15.29 23.52
N ILE A 126 24.46 -15.93 22.36
CA ILE A 126 23.38 -15.96 21.38
C ILE A 126 22.76 -17.35 21.33
N ILE A 127 21.47 -17.44 21.62
CA ILE A 127 20.64 -18.64 21.45
C ILE A 127 19.69 -18.39 20.29
N LEU A 128 19.84 -19.14 19.21
CA LEU A 128 18.96 -19.05 18.04
C LEU A 128 18.18 -20.35 17.85
N ASN A 129 16.87 -20.25 18.05
CA ASN A 129 15.88 -21.30 17.88
C ASN A 129 15.21 -21.14 16.51
N TYR A 130 15.73 -21.83 15.50
CA TYR A 130 15.11 -21.85 14.18
C TYR A 130 14.05 -22.96 14.11
N SER A 131 12.87 -22.62 13.59
CA SER A 131 11.79 -23.56 13.32
C SER A 131 11.38 -23.52 11.86
N ASN A 132 11.51 -24.65 11.18
CA ASN A 132 10.94 -24.83 9.84
C ASN A 132 9.43 -25.11 9.93
N SER A 133 8.64 -24.09 10.30
CA SER A 133 7.19 -24.21 10.51
C SER A 133 6.48 -22.90 10.20
N ASP A 134 5.14 -22.97 10.05
CA ASP A 134 4.33 -21.77 9.88
C ASP A 134 4.18 -21.05 11.22
N PHE A 135 4.77 -19.85 11.32
CA PHE A 135 4.76 -19.01 12.51
C PHE A 135 3.38 -18.88 13.16
N LEU A 136 2.34 -18.62 12.35
CA LEU A 136 0.99 -18.39 12.85
C LEU A 136 0.41 -19.68 13.44
N LEU A 137 0.58 -20.81 12.75
CA LEU A 137 0.11 -22.11 13.24
C LEU A 137 0.85 -22.56 14.51
N SER A 138 2.15 -22.31 14.58
CA SER A 138 2.98 -22.63 15.74
C SER A 138 2.58 -21.84 17.00
N HIS A 139 1.90 -20.69 16.83
CA HIS A 139 1.42 -19.86 17.94
C HIS A 139 -0.10 -19.89 18.14
N LYS A 140 -0.80 -20.84 17.49
CA LYS A 140 -2.27 -20.92 17.51
C LYS A 140 -2.86 -20.81 18.93
N THR A 141 -2.35 -21.58 19.88
CA THR A 141 -2.86 -21.57 21.27
C THR A 141 -2.73 -20.20 21.95
N TYR A 142 -1.63 -19.48 21.70
CA TYR A 142 -1.41 -18.14 22.24
C TYR A 142 -2.34 -17.11 21.58
N LEU A 143 -2.53 -17.23 20.26
CA LEU A 143 -3.37 -16.31 19.48
C LEU A 143 -4.88 -16.52 19.75
N GLU A 144 -5.31 -17.78 19.97
CA GLU A 144 -6.72 -18.15 20.20
C GLU A 144 -7.17 -17.93 21.64
N ASN A 145 -6.35 -18.18 22.66
CA ASN A 145 -6.89 -18.15 24.02
C ASN A 145 -6.96 -16.76 24.63
N GLY A 146 -6.42 -15.72 23.97
CA GLY A 146 -6.30 -14.37 24.53
C GLY A 146 -5.45 -14.30 25.81
N HIS A 147 -4.88 -15.43 26.25
CA HIS A 147 -3.83 -15.53 27.24
C HIS A 147 -2.51 -15.06 26.59
N ASN A 148 -2.48 -13.79 26.22
CA ASN A 148 -1.28 -13.11 25.75
C ASN A 148 -0.37 -12.95 26.96
N THR A 149 0.51 -13.92 27.22
CA THR A 149 1.73 -13.62 27.96
C THR A 149 2.65 -12.99 26.93
N PRO A 150 2.92 -11.68 27.00
CA PRO A 150 3.86 -11.06 26.09
C PRO A 150 5.22 -11.75 26.19
N ILE A 151 5.91 -11.95 25.06
CA ILE A 151 7.09 -12.81 25.00
C ILE A 151 8.33 -12.04 24.53
N TYR A 152 8.17 -11.15 23.56
CA TYR A 152 9.31 -10.59 22.82
C TYR A 152 9.55 -9.11 23.13
N ASP A 153 10.83 -8.76 23.34
CA ASP A 153 11.26 -7.38 23.46
C ASP A 153 11.34 -6.72 22.08
N PHE A 154 11.86 -7.45 21.07
CA PHE A 154 11.98 -6.94 19.71
C PHE A 154 11.39 -7.92 18.70
N ILE A 155 10.64 -7.39 17.74
CA ILE A 155 10.15 -8.16 16.60
C ILE A 155 10.55 -7.44 15.33
N ILE A 156 11.26 -8.12 14.43
CA ILE A 156 11.68 -7.58 13.14
C ILE A 156 11.27 -8.54 12.03
N SER A 157 10.68 -8.05 10.93
CA SER A 157 10.28 -8.95 9.84
C SER A 157 10.07 -8.30 8.47
N ASN A 158 10.32 -9.09 7.43
CA ASN A 158 9.82 -8.91 6.09
C ASN A 158 8.92 -10.11 5.75
N PRO A 159 7.62 -10.07 6.12
CA PRO A 159 6.73 -11.22 5.96
C PRO A 159 6.43 -11.52 4.48
N PRO A 160 5.94 -12.71 4.12
CA PRO A 160 5.54 -13.02 2.76
C PRO A 160 4.30 -12.22 2.30
N TYR A 161 4.18 -11.96 0.99
CA TYR A 161 3.09 -11.16 0.41
C TYR A 161 2.22 -11.97 -0.57
N PHE A 162 1.12 -12.54 -0.08
CA PHE A 162 0.12 -13.18 -0.95
C PHE A 162 -1.27 -13.15 -0.34
N LYS A 163 -2.29 -13.23 -1.21
CA LYS A 163 -3.69 -13.30 -0.79
C LYS A 163 -3.98 -14.67 -0.20
N VAL A 164 -4.56 -14.67 0.99
CA VAL A 164 -4.97 -15.89 1.69
C VAL A 164 -6.28 -16.41 1.08
N LYS A 165 -6.41 -17.73 0.95
CA LYS A 165 -7.63 -18.36 0.43
C LYS A 165 -8.74 -18.30 1.49
N LYS A 166 -10.00 -18.30 1.04
CA LYS A 166 -11.14 -18.40 1.95
C LYS A 166 -11.08 -19.76 2.68
N GLY A 167 -11.22 -19.76 4.01
CA GLY A 167 -11.16 -20.97 4.83
C GLY A 167 -9.75 -21.43 5.22
N ASP A 168 -8.72 -20.64 4.94
CA ASP A 168 -7.36 -20.90 5.43
C ASP A 168 -7.33 -20.89 6.97
N SER A 169 -6.71 -21.90 7.57
CA SER A 169 -6.65 -22.10 9.03
C SER A 169 -5.97 -20.96 9.78
N ARG A 170 -5.15 -20.16 9.09
CA ARG A 170 -4.48 -18.98 9.68
C ARG A 170 -5.43 -17.82 9.95
N ILE A 171 -6.59 -17.80 9.28
CA ILE A 171 -7.61 -16.76 9.51
C ILE A 171 -8.34 -17.02 10.83
N SER A 172 -8.64 -18.29 11.14
CA SER A 172 -9.42 -18.66 12.33
C SER A 172 -8.68 -18.50 13.66
N MET A 173 -7.38 -18.21 13.63
CA MET A 173 -6.57 -18.03 14.84
C MET A 173 -6.89 -16.76 15.61
N PHE A 174 -7.52 -15.80 14.95
CA PHE A 174 -7.89 -14.54 15.57
C PHE A 174 -9.35 -14.65 16.01
N ASN A 175 -9.62 -14.50 17.31
CA ASN A 175 -10.97 -14.55 17.92
C ASN A 175 -11.98 -13.48 17.42
N SER A 176 -11.62 -12.72 16.40
CA SER A 176 -12.45 -11.67 15.82
C SER A 176 -12.61 -11.92 14.33
N PRO A 177 -13.80 -11.67 13.75
CA PRO A 177 -14.03 -11.90 12.34
C PRO A 177 -13.21 -10.91 11.50
N LEU A 178 -12.05 -11.36 11.01
CA LEU A 178 -11.36 -10.71 9.90
C LEU A 178 -12.27 -10.81 8.66
N GLN A 179 -12.71 -9.66 8.18
CA GLN A 179 -13.65 -9.57 7.06
C GLN A 179 -12.92 -9.40 5.74
N GLY A 180 -13.40 -10.08 4.70
CA GLY A 180 -12.86 -10.00 3.35
C GLY A 180 -11.61 -10.86 3.14
N GLN A 181 -11.04 -10.79 1.94
CA GLN A 181 -9.85 -11.55 1.59
C GLN A 181 -8.60 -10.90 2.19
N GLN A 182 -7.97 -11.60 3.14
CA GLN A 182 -6.77 -11.13 3.82
C GLN A 182 -5.51 -11.31 2.97
N ASN A 183 -4.49 -10.51 3.27
CA ASN A 183 -3.13 -10.79 2.85
C ASN A 183 -2.37 -11.46 4.00
N ILE A 184 -1.45 -12.37 3.71
CA ILE A 184 -0.71 -13.07 4.76
C ILE A 184 0.15 -12.13 5.60
N TYR A 185 0.71 -11.06 5.03
CA TYR A 185 1.51 -10.08 5.80
C TYR A 185 0.70 -9.42 6.91
N SER A 186 -0.60 -9.17 6.70
CA SER A 186 -1.44 -8.52 7.71
C SER A 186 -1.73 -9.49 8.86
N LEU A 187 -1.80 -10.79 8.59
CA LEU A 187 -1.91 -11.81 9.65
C LEU A 187 -0.60 -11.94 10.44
N PHE A 188 0.56 -11.91 9.76
CA PHE A 188 1.88 -11.91 10.41
C PHE A 188 2.04 -10.69 11.33
N LEU A 189 1.72 -9.50 10.80
CA LEU A 189 1.81 -8.25 11.56
C LEU A 189 0.87 -8.25 12.77
N LEU A 190 -0.37 -8.73 12.63
CA LEU A 190 -1.31 -8.86 13.75
C LEU A 190 -0.85 -9.92 14.77
N GLY A 191 -0.42 -11.10 14.32
CA GLY A 191 0.07 -12.16 15.19
C GLY A 191 1.29 -11.72 15.99
N ALA A 192 2.28 -11.14 15.33
CA ALA A 192 3.46 -10.55 15.96
C ALA A 192 3.09 -9.48 17.00
N SER A 193 2.16 -8.58 16.67
CA SER A 193 1.74 -7.52 17.59
C SER A 193 1.18 -8.04 18.92
N LYS A 194 0.53 -9.21 18.92
CA LYS A 194 -0.03 -9.85 20.11
C LYS A 194 1.03 -10.54 21.00
N LEU A 195 2.23 -10.79 20.47
CA LEU A 195 3.33 -11.44 21.18
C LEU A 195 4.33 -10.43 21.78
N LEU A 196 4.09 -9.13 21.58
CA LEU A 196 4.99 -8.05 21.95
C LEU A 196 4.88 -7.67 23.44
N ASN A 197 6.02 -7.61 24.14
CA ASN A 197 6.11 -7.11 25.52
C ASN A 197 5.54 -5.71 25.67
N LYS A 198 5.14 -5.33 26.90
CA LYS A 198 4.59 -3.99 27.19
C LYS A 198 5.54 -2.84 26.80
N GLU A 199 6.84 -3.06 26.86
CA GLU A 199 7.90 -2.14 26.41
C GLU A 199 8.54 -2.63 25.09
N GLY A 200 7.93 -3.63 24.46
CA GLY A 200 8.44 -4.22 23.25
C GLY A 200 8.23 -3.31 22.05
N GLN A 201 9.13 -3.46 21.08
CA GLN A 201 9.10 -2.71 19.83
C GLN A 201 9.03 -3.67 18.63
N LEU A 202 8.32 -3.25 17.60
CA LEU A 202 8.10 -4.01 16.38
C LEU A 202 8.52 -3.15 15.18
N VAL A 203 9.33 -3.71 14.28
CA VAL A 203 9.71 -3.08 13.01
C VAL A 203 9.45 -4.02 11.84
N PHE A 204 8.55 -3.64 10.95
CA PHE A 204 8.13 -4.46 9.81
C PHE A 204 8.28 -3.70 8.51
N ILE A 205 8.61 -4.41 7.43
CA ILE A 205 8.41 -3.92 6.06
C ILE A 205 7.21 -4.61 5.44
N VAL A 206 6.19 -3.84 5.08
CA VAL A 206 4.89 -4.35 4.58
C VAL A 206 4.35 -3.50 3.45
N PRO A 207 3.46 -4.02 2.59
CA PRO A 207 2.78 -3.23 1.58
C PRO A 207 1.95 -2.10 2.20
N ARG A 208 2.10 -0.87 1.70
CA ARG A 208 1.35 0.34 2.10
C ARG A 208 -0.16 0.15 2.04
N SER A 209 -0.64 -0.75 1.19
CA SER A 209 -2.07 -1.04 0.98
C SER A 209 -2.91 -1.18 2.26
N PHE A 210 -2.33 -1.60 3.40
CA PHE A 210 -3.07 -1.68 4.66
C PHE A 210 -3.53 -0.34 5.22
N THR A 211 -2.95 0.79 4.79
CA THR A 211 -3.29 2.14 5.31
C THR A 211 -4.61 2.66 4.78
N SER A 212 -5.20 2.01 3.77
CA SER A 212 -6.49 2.40 3.18
C SER A 212 -7.28 1.20 2.66
N GLY A 213 -8.47 1.47 2.12
CA GLY A 213 -9.29 0.47 1.45
C GLY A 213 -10.13 -0.40 2.40
N LEU A 214 -11.26 -0.86 1.85
CA LEU A 214 -12.26 -1.63 2.60
C LEU A 214 -11.72 -2.97 3.11
N TYR A 215 -10.84 -3.62 2.34
CA TYR A 215 -10.31 -4.95 2.65
C TYR A 215 -9.48 -5.00 3.95
N PHE A 216 -8.84 -3.89 4.32
CA PHE A 216 -7.95 -3.83 5.48
C PHE A 216 -8.61 -3.25 6.73
N GLN A 217 -9.87 -2.81 6.67
CA GLN A 217 -10.55 -2.16 7.80
C GLN A 217 -10.64 -3.06 9.04
N SER A 218 -11.00 -4.34 8.84
CA SER A 218 -11.09 -5.29 9.96
C SER A 218 -9.72 -5.57 10.59
N PHE A 219 -8.67 -5.70 9.76
CA PHE A 219 -7.29 -5.83 10.22
C PHE A 219 -6.81 -4.58 10.98
N GLN A 220 -6.94 -3.38 10.39
CA GLN A 220 -6.52 -2.12 11.01
C GLN A 220 -7.15 -1.95 12.40
N ASN A 221 -8.46 -2.23 12.50
CA ASN A 221 -9.19 -2.11 13.77
C ASN A 221 -8.69 -3.06 14.86
N LEU A 222 -8.17 -4.23 14.50
CA LEU A 222 -7.57 -5.16 15.45
C LEU A 222 -6.13 -4.77 15.76
N PHE A 223 -5.35 -4.47 14.72
CA PHE A 223 -3.95 -4.10 14.86
C PHE A 223 -3.78 -2.86 15.75
N LEU A 224 -4.51 -1.77 15.49
CA LEU A 224 -4.41 -0.52 16.24
C LEU A 224 -4.92 -0.58 17.68
N LYS A 225 -5.58 -1.69 18.09
CA LYS A 225 -5.90 -1.96 19.50
C LYS A 225 -4.72 -2.53 20.27
N GLU A 226 -3.81 -3.24 19.60
CA GLU A 226 -2.67 -3.92 20.21
C GLU A 226 -1.42 -3.02 20.28
N ILE A 227 -1.33 -2.00 19.42
CA ILE A 227 -0.11 -1.22 19.21
C ILE A 227 -0.36 0.29 19.08
N ASP A 228 0.69 1.05 19.34
CA ASP A 228 0.84 2.45 18.92
C ASP A 228 1.90 2.56 17.83
N ILE A 229 1.53 3.17 16.70
CA ILE A 229 2.47 3.41 15.60
C ILE A 229 3.28 4.66 15.92
N GLU A 230 4.60 4.59 15.77
CA GLU A 230 5.50 5.72 16.03
C GLU A 230 6.19 6.23 14.76
N TYR A 231 6.36 5.36 13.76
CA TYR A 231 7.17 5.68 12.60
C TYR A 231 6.68 5.00 11.33
N PHE A 232 6.76 5.75 10.23
CA PHE A 232 6.72 5.22 8.87
C PHE A 232 7.92 5.69 8.07
N HIS A 233 8.46 4.82 7.22
CA HIS A 233 9.37 5.21 6.15
C HIS A 233 8.79 4.77 4.80
N LEU A 234 8.76 5.70 3.85
CA LEU A 234 8.26 5.50 2.50
C LEU A 234 9.38 5.59 1.46
N PHE A 235 9.34 4.68 0.49
CA PHE A 235 10.20 4.73 -0.69
C PHE A 235 9.48 5.46 -1.83
N ASN A 236 10.05 6.57 -2.31
CA ASN A 236 9.48 7.41 -3.36
C ASN A 236 9.58 6.74 -4.74
N SER A 237 10.63 5.95 -5.02
CA SER A 237 10.74 5.17 -6.25
C SER A 237 10.43 3.70 -6.05
N ARG A 238 9.55 3.15 -6.90
CA ARG A 238 9.30 1.71 -6.99
C ARG A 238 10.43 0.94 -7.65
N THR A 239 11.19 1.59 -8.52
CA THR A 239 12.23 0.95 -9.30
C THR A 239 13.54 0.86 -8.56
N GLU A 240 13.74 1.53 -7.42
CA GLU A 240 15.05 1.61 -6.77
C GLU A 240 15.20 0.84 -5.46
N GLY A 241 14.10 0.54 -4.77
CA GLY A 241 14.09 -0.21 -3.50
C GLY A 241 14.39 -1.71 -3.65
N PHE A 242 13.86 -2.34 -4.72
CA PHE A 242 13.88 -3.80 -4.92
C PHE A 242 14.10 -4.15 -6.41
N LYS A 243 15.14 -3.56 -7.01
CA LYS A 243 15.46 -3.63 -8.47
C LYS A 243 15.45 -5.05 -9.04
N ARG A 244 15.77 -6.08 -8.25
CA ARG A 244 15.94 -7.46 -8.74
C ARG A 244 14.62 -8.16 -9.11
N ASP A 245 13.49 -7.80 -8.49
CA ASP A 245 12.34 -8.70 -8.45
C ASP A 245 11.04 -8.18 -9.10
N LYS A 246 11.06 -6.98 -9.72
CA LYS A 246 9.90 -6.39 -10.43
C LYS A 246 8.61 -6.40 -9.59
N VAL A 247 8.72 -6.29 -8.27
CA VAL A 247 7.56 -6.30 -7.37
C VAL A 247 6.85 -4.94 -7.48
N LEU A 248 5.64 -4.94 -8.05
CA LEU A 248 4.81 -3.75 -8.32
C LEU A 248 4.18 -3.11 -7.06
N GLN A 249 4.58 -3.53 -5.86
CA GLN A 249 3.95 -3.14 -4.60
C GLN A 249 4.72 -1.99 -3.94
N GLU A 250 3.98 -0.99 -3.45
CA GLU A 250 4.55 0.09 -2.65
C GLU A 250 4.66 -0.40 -1.21
N ASN A 251 5.89 -0.59 -0.72
CA ASN A 251 6.15 -1.02 0.65
C ASN A 251 6.43 0.19 1.55
N VAL A 252 6.14 0.02 2.83
CA VAL A 252 6.50 0.94 3.92
C VAL A 252 7.22 0.16 5.00
N ILE A 253 8.21 0.81 5.62
CA ILE A 253 8.76 0.33 6.90
C ILE A 253 7.96 1.01 8.00
N LEU A 254 7.51 0.22 8.96
CA LEU A 254 6.64 0.59 10.07
C LEU A 254 7.39 0.29 11.37
N LYS A 255 7.47 1.26 12.29
CA LYS A 255 7.80 1.02 13.70
C LYS A 255 6.54 1.20 14.54
N ALA A 256 6.30 0.24 15.42
CA ALA A 256 5.27 0.33 16.43
C ALA A 256 5.75 -0.20 17.78
N VAL A 257 5.06 0.20 18.84
CA VAL A 257 5.26 -0.27 20.21
C VAL A 257 3.97 -0.89 20.72
N SER A 258 4.06 -1.70 21.78
CA SER A 258 2.87 -2.22 22.46
C SER A 258 1.98 -1.07 22.93
N LYS A 259 0.65 -1.26 22.87
CA LYS A 259 -0.31 -0.19 23.18
C LYS A 259 -0.06 0.40 24.57
N HIS A 260 0.28 1.69 24.62
CA HIS A 260 0.35 2.41 25.89
C HIS A 260 -1.03 2.96 26.25
N LYS A 261 -1.30 3.12 27.55
CA LYS A 261 -2.53 3.81 28.02
C LYS A 261 -2.58 5.27 27.57
N THR A 262 -1.43 5.87 27.34
CA THR A 262 -1.24 7.24 26.84
C THR A 262 -0.45 7.15 25.54
N GLN A 263 -1.17 7.18 24.41
CA GLN A 263 -0.57 7.14 23.08
C GLN A 263 0.36 8.34 22.87
N SER A 264 1.51 8.14 22.21
CA SER A 264 2.30 9.25 21.67
C SER A 264 1.43 10.07 20.72
N SER A 265 1.31 11.38 20.97
CA SER A 265 0.50 12.26 20.12
C SER A 265 1.09 12.46 18.72
N LYS A 266 2.32 11.98 18.47
CA LYS A 266 3.07 12.23 17.24
C LYS A 266 3.64 10.97 16.61
N ILE A 267 3.69 10.98 15.29
CA ILE A 267 4.22 9.94 14.42
C ILE A 267 5.23 10.59 13.48
N LYS A 268 6.39 9.96 13.35
CA LYS A 268 7.43 10.38 12.41
C LYS A 268 7.21 9.72 11.06
N ILE A 269 7.34 10.49 10.00
CA ILE A 269 7.34 10.00 8.62
C ILE A 269 8.67 10.41 8.00
N SER A 270 9.38 9.44 7.43
CA SER A 270 10.55 9.70 6.62
C SER A 270 10.39 9.18 5.19
N THR A 271 11.21 9.71 4.29
CA THR A 271 11.19 9.34 2.88
C THR A 271 12.60 9.18 2.32
N SER A 272 12.76 8.27 1.36
CA SER A 272 13.94 8.15 0.50
C SER A 272 13.51 7.84 -0.94
N MET A 273 14.38 8.02 -1.91
CA MET A 273 14.15 7.55 -3.28
C MET A 273 14.21 6.03 -3.37
N GLY A 274 15.16 5.40 -2.67
CA GLY A 274 15.33 3.95 -2.64
C GLY A 274 16.31 3.52 -1.55
N VAL A 275 17.03 2.43 -1.80
CA VAL A 275 18.04 1.90 -0.87
C VAL A 275 19.30 2.78 -0.83
N SER A 276 19.60 3.49 -1.92
CA SER A 276 20.83 4.27 -2.09
C SER A 276 20.92 5.50 -1.18
N ASP A 277 19.79 6.05 -0.78
CA ASP A 277 19.67 7.29 -0.01
C ASP A 277 18.93 7.10 1.31
N LEU A 278 18.84 5.87 1.82
CA LEU A 278 18.29 5.56 3.15
C LEU A 278 18.96 6.33 4.30
N GLU A 279 20.22 6.75 4.11
CA GLU A 279 20.98 7.53 5.08
C GLU A 279 20.68 9.04 5.02
N LEU A 280 20.06 9.52 3.94
CA LEU A 280 19.73 10.93 3.71
C LEU A 280 18.26 11.23 4.07
N LEU A 281 17.90 10.95 5.32
CA LEU A 281 16.52 11.00 5.77
C LEU A 281 15.94 12.41 5.72
N LYS A 282 14.85 12.56 4.97
CA LYS A 282 13.91 13.66 5.15
C LYS A 282 12.82 13.19 6.09
N GLU A 283 12.84 13.66 7.33
CA GLU A 283 11.88 13.29 8.38
C GLU A 283 11.00 14.49 8.75
N LYS A 284 9.73 14.20 9.05
CA LYS A 284 8.80 15.15 9.66
C LYS A 284 7.90 14.47 10.67
N GLU A 285 7.51 15.20 11.71
CA GLU A 285 6.56 14.75 12.72
C GLU A 285 5.15 15.25 12.41
N PHE A 286 4.17 14.37 12.59
CA PHE A 286 2.75 14.66 12.41
C PHE A 286 1.97 14.20 13.63
N SER A 287 0.90 14.91 13.97
CA SER A 287 -0.01 14.42 15.00
C SER A 287 -0.81 13.22 14.52
N THR A 288 -1.13 12.30 15.42
CA THR A 288 -1.99 11.14 15.11
C THR A 288 -3.32 11.58 14.50
N THR A 289 -3.91 12.67 15.00
CA THR A 289 -5.19 13.21 14.49
C THR A 289 -5.10 13.82 13.09
N GLN A 290 -3.90 14.20 12.63
CA GLN A 290 -3.67 14.63 11.25
C GLN A 290 -3.59 13.44 10.30
N LEU A 291 -2.88 12.38 10.69
CA LEU A 291 -2.67 11.21 9.84
C LEU A 291 -3.87 10.25 9.83
N PHE A 292 -4.48 10.00 10.99
CA PHE A 292 -5.56 9.03 11.15
C PHE A 292 -6.90 9.74 10.99
N LYS A 293 -7.53 9.52 9.84
CA LYS A 293 -8.81 10.12 9.49
C LYS A 293 -9.86 9.04 9.25
N LYS A 294 -11.10 9.39 9.59
CA LYS A 294 -12.27 8.61 9.20
C LYS A 294 -12.93 9.30 8.01
N ILE A 295 -12.97 8.60 6.88
CA ILE A 295 -13.60 9.08 5.63
C ILE A 295 -14.79 8.16 5.37
N GLY A 296 -16.00 8.65 5.66
CA GLY A 296 -17.21 7.83 5.70
C GLY A 296 -17.09 6.70 6.74
N THR A 297 -17.13 5.44 6.29
CA THR A 297 -16.93 4.26 7.15
C THR A 297 -15.48 3.75 7.16
N LEU A 298 -14.59 4.35 6.36
CA LEU A 298 -13.22 3.91 6.19
C LEU A 298 -12.28 4.64 7.15
N ASN A 299 -11.49 3.89 7.90
CA ASN A 299 -10.31 4.38 8.60
C ASN A 299 -9.16 4.46 7.59
N ILE A 300 -8.53 5.63 7.54
CA ILE A 300 -7.48 6.00 6.61
C ILE A 300 -6.28 6.49 7.42
N ILE A 301 -5.10 6.00 7.07
CA ILE A 301 -3.82 6.52 7.55
C ILE A 301 -3.16 7.26 6.39
N HIS A 302 -3.20 8.59 6.44
CA HIS A 302 -2.46 9.42 5.51
C HIS A 302 -0.96 9.30 5.76
N LEU A 303 -0.18 9.25 4.68
CA LEU A 303 1.28 9.23 4.70
C LEU A 303 1.81 10.25 3.68
N PRO A 304 1.79 11.56 4.01
CA PRO A 304 2.29 12.60 3.11
C PRO A 304 3.80 12.51 2.93
N VAL A 305 4.28 12.70 1.69
CA VAL A 305 5.72 12.66 1.37
C VAL A 305 6.28 13.99 0.87
N ASN A 306 5.45 15.02 0.73
CA ASN A 306 5.85 16.35 0.28
C ASN A 306 4.86 17.42 0.78
N GLU A 307 5.24 18.69 0.65
CA GLU A 307 4.45 19.85 1.13
C GLU A 307 3.08 19.94 0.47
N LEU A 308 2.94 19.59 -0.82
CA LEU A 308 1.66 19.63 -1.53
C LEU A 308 0.67 18.60 -0.97
N GLU A 309 1.14 17.39 -0.62
CA GLU A 309 0.30 16.38 0.02
C GLU A 309 -0.15 16.82 1.42
N GLU A 310 0.69 17.55 2.15
CA GLU A 310 0.32 18.12 3.44
C GLU A 310 -0.70 19.27 3.30
N GLU A 311 -0.49 20.19 2.37
CA GLU A 311 -1.42 21.27 2.04
C GLU A 311 -2.78 20.70 1.63
N ALA A 312 -2.78 19.63 0.81
CA ALA A 312 -3.98 18.91 0.42
C ALA A 312 -4.70 18.29 1.62
N MET A 313 -3.99 17.62 2.52
CA MET A 313 -4.57 17.07 3.74
C MET A 313 -5.24 18.14 4.62
N TYR A 314 -4.60 19.30 4.77
CA TYR A 314 -5.17 20.41 5.51
C TYR A 314 -6.42 20.95 4.82
N LEU A 315 -6.36 21.25 3.53
CA LEU A 315 -7.49 21.77 2.77
C LEU A 315 -8.70 20.84 2.83
N PHE A 316 -8.51 19.55 2.56
CA PHE A 316 -9.59 18.56 2.55
C PHE A 316 -10.20 18.35 3.95
N SER A 317 -9.45 18.63 5.03
CA SER A 317 -10.00 18.59 6.39
C SER A 317 -11.01 19.70 6.69
N THR A 318 -11.04 20.76 5.87
CA THR A 318 -12.02 21.86 5.97
C THR A 318 -13.33 21.58 5.22
N TRP A 319 -13.35 20.53 4.40
CA TRP A 319 -14.48 20.17 3.54
C TRP A 319 -15.43 19.22 4.25
N ASN A 320 -16.71 19.58 4.30
CA ASN A 320 -17.74 18.85 5.07
C ASN A 320 -18.79 18.16 4.19
N HIS A 321 -18.66 18.25 2.86
CA HIS A 321 -19.56 17.59 1.92
C HIS A 321 -18.91 16.33 1.35
N ASN A 322 -19.71 15.47 0.74
CA ASN A 322 -19.27 14.35 -0.08
C ASN A 322 -20.25 14.15 -1.25
N LEU A 323 -20.05 13.14 -2.08
CA LEU A 323 -20.94 12.90 -3.22
C LEU A 323 -22.39 12.62 -2.82
N ASP A 324 -22.60 11.85 -1.75
CA ASP A 324 -23.93 11.52 -1.25
C ASP A 324 -24.71 12.79 -0.81
N SER A 325 -24.01 13.74 -0.17
CA SER A 325 -24.59 15.04 0.22
C SER A 325 -25.08 15.90 -0.96
N PHE A 326 -24.68 15.56 -2.19
CA PHE A 326 -25.12 16.21 -3.42
C PHE A 326 -26.05 15.34 -4.27
N GLY A 327 -26.54 14.21 -3.75
CA GLY A 327 -27.34 13.25 -4.51
C GLY A 327 -26.55 12.60 -5.65
N MET A 328 -25.23 12.50 -5.50
CA MET A 328 -24.30 11.96 -6.49
C MET A 328 -23.72 10.63 -6.02
N LYS A 329 -23.33 9.78 -6.98
CA LYS A 329 -22.73 8.49 -6.68
C LYS A 329 -21.70 8.09 -7.72
N VAL A 330 -20.64 7.44 -7.28
CA VAL A 330 -19.70 6.70 -8.12
C VAL A 330 -20.04 5.23 -8.10
N SER A 331 -20.11 4.61 -9.28
CA SER A 331 -20.24 3.18 -9.46
C SER A 331 -19.14 2.65 -10.38
N THR A 332 -18.77 1.38 -10.21
CA THR A 332 -17.82 0.70 -11.10
C THR A 332 -18.51 0.28 -12.40
N GLY A 333 -17.79 0.41 -13.53
CA GLY A 333 -18.25 -0.04 -14.84
C GLY A 333 -18.76 -1.48 -14.82
N PRO A 334 -20.01 -1.72 -15.24
CA PRO A 334 -20.64 -3.04 -15.12
C PRO A 334 -20.16 -4.06 -16.16
N VAL A 335 -19.53 -3.61 -17.26
CA VAL A 335 -19.04 -4.51 -18.31
C VAL A 335 -17.72 -5.15 -17.86
N VAL A 336 -17.76 -6.46 -17.61
CA VAL A 336 -16.59 -7.29 -17.30
C VAL A 336 -16.22 -8.11 -18.54
N PRO A 337 -15.22 -7.71 -19.35
CA PRO A 337 -15.06 -8.20 -20.72
C PRO A 337 -14.95 -9.72 -20.85
N PHE A 338 -14.22 -10.37 -19.94
CA PHE A 338 -14.02 -11.82 -19.98
C PHE A 338 -15.30 -12.62 -19.73
N ARG A 339 -16.33 -12.01 -19.11
CA ARG A 339 -17.64 -12.63 -18.84
C ARG A 339 -18.65 -12.40 -19.98
N CYS A 340 -18.31 -11.60 -20.99
CA CYS A 340 -19.22 -11.25 -22.09
C CYS A 340 -18.54 -11.15 -23.46
N LYS A 341 -17.42 -11.86 -23.68
CA LYS A 341 -16.62 -11.79 -24.92
C LYS A 341 -17.45 -11.95 -26.20
N SER A 342 -18.44 -12.86 -26.21
CA SER A 342 -19.31 -13.08 -27.36
C SER A 342 -20.18 -11.88 -27.75
N GLN A 343 -20.39 -10.95 -26.80
CA GLN A 343 -21.21 -9.75 -26.97
C GLN A 343 -20.37 -8.53 -27.40
N LEU A 344 -19.04 -8.62 -27.44
CA LEU A 344 -18.14 -7.52 -27.77
C LEU A 344 -17.72 -7.56 -29.25
N LYS A 345 -17.63 -6.39 -29.89
CA LYS A 345 -17.20 -6.27 -31.30
C LYS A 345 -16.27 -5.09 -31.53
N HIS A 346 -15.30 -5.26 -32.44
CA HIS A 346 -14.44 -4.16 -32.92
C HIS A 346 -15.18 -3.19 -33.84
N ARG A 347 -16.09 -3.71 -34.67
CA ARG A 347 -16.89 -2.93 -35.64
C ARG A 347 -18.34 -3.36 -35.54
N LYS A 348 -19.27 -2.42 -35.73
CA LYS A 348 -20.71 -2.71 -35.83
C LYS A 348 -21.15 -2.82 -37.29
N SER A 349 -22.19 -3.60 -37.54
CA SER A 349 -22.96 -3.50 -38.79
C SER A 349 -24.00 -2.37 -38.67
N MET A 350 -24.43 -1.82 -39.81
CA MET A 350 -25.29 -0.62 -39.86
C MET A 350 -26.64 -0.79 -39.13
N SER A 351 -27.14 -2.03 -39.02
CA SER A 351 -28.49 -2.39 -38.54
C SER A 351 -28.48 -3.26 -37.28
N SER A 352 -27.57 -2.98 -36.34
CA SER A 352 -27.37 -3.84 -35.17
C SER A 352 -27.53 -3.08 -33.84
N ASN A 353 -28.14 -3.73 -32.84
CA ASN A 353 -28.37 -3.22 -31.47
C ASN A 353 -27.06 -3.06 -30.66
N TYR A 354 -25.98 -2.60 -31.27
CA TYR A 354 -24.72 -2.36 -30.56
C TYR A 354 -24.65 -0.94 -30.05
N VAL A 355 -24.19 -0.79 -28.82
CA VAL A 355 -23.93 0.50 -28.18
C VAL A 355 -22.44 0.71 -27.96
N PRO A 356 -21.96 1.96 -27.86
CA PRO A 356 -20.57 2.28 -27.57
C PRO A 356 -20.09 1.58 -26.29
N LEU A 357 -18.92 0.94 -26.34
CA LEU A 357 -18.21 0.42 -25.18
C LEU A 357 -17.01 1.31 -24.88
N ILE A 358 -17.00 1.89 -23.68
CA ILE A 358 -15.99 2.84 -23.23
C ILE A 358 -15.00 2.11 -22.33
N TRP A 359 -13.73 2.16 -22.73
CA TRP A 359 -12.61 1.59 -22.01
C TRP A 359 -11.79 2.66 -21.29
N MET A 360 -11.02 2.23 -20.29
CA MET A 360 -10.11 3.10 -19.55
C MET A 360 -9.17 3.93 -20.46
N HIS A 361 -8.69 3.37 -21.56
CA HIS A 361 -7.78 4.08 -22.48
C HIS A 361 -8.49 5.17 -23.32
N ASN A 362 -9.82 5.12 -23.44
CA ASN A 362 -10.59 6.18 -24.12
C ASN A 362 -10.72 7.43 -23.25
N CYS A 363 -10.65 7.29 -21.92
CA CYS A 363 -10.83 8.38 -20.98
C CYS A 363 -9.51 9.12 -20.75
N LEU A 364 -9.30 10.29 -21.35
CA LEU A 364 -8.13 11.16 -21.10
C LEU A 364 -8.52 12.31 -20.15
N LYS A 365 -7.51 13.01 -19.58
CA LYS A 365 -7.72 14.21 -18.77
C LYS A 365 -8.63 15.18 -19.53
N MET A 366 -9.80 15.50 -18.97
CA MET A 366 -10.82 16.39 -19.54
C MET A 366 -11.34 16.05 -20.95
N ARG A 367 -11.02 14.89 -21.53
CA ARG A 367 -11.37 14.57 -22.92
C ARG A 367 -11.66 13.08 -23.13
N LEU A 368 -12.82 12.78 -23.71
CA LEU A 368 -13.13 11.44 -24.19
C LEU A 368 -12.58 11.26 -25.61
N ASN A 369 -11.76 10.22 -25.81
CA ASN A 369 -11.19 9.87 -27.10
C ASN A 369 -11.69 8.47 -27.51
N TRP A 370 -12.82 8.46 -28.21
CA TRP A 370 -13.50 7.24 -28.62
C TRP A 370 -14.00 7.35 -30.07
N PRO A 371 -13.85 6.29 -30.89
CA PRO A 371 -13.05 5.09 -30.60
C PRO A 371 -11.56 5.38 -30.79
N GLU A 372 -10.71 4.88 -29.89
CA GLU A 372 -9.26 4.97 -30.06
C GLU A 372 -8.77 3.94 -31.09
N LYS A 373 -8.46 4.42 -32.29
CA LYS A 373 -8.10 3.59 -33.45
C LYS A 373 -6.80 2.80 -33.28
N LYS A 374 -5.90 3.23 -32.38
CA LYS A 374 -4.61 2.56 -32.14
C LYS A 374 -4.73 1.32 -31.25
N THR A 375 -5.89 1.03 -30.67
CA THR A 375 -6.07 -0.12 -29.79
C THR A 375 -6.78 -1.27 -30.50
N ALA A 376 -6.31 -2.50 -30.26
CA ALA A 376 -6.98 -3.72 -30.71
C ALA A 376 -8.13 -4.11 -29.75
N LYS A 377 -8.88 -3.15 -29.21
CA LYS A 377 -9.98 -3.39 -28.26
C LYS A 377 -11.34 -3.24 -28.94
N GLU A 378 -12.33 -3.94 -28.42
CA GLU A 378 -13.70 -3.94 -28.93
C GLU A 378 -14.38 -2.61 -28.63
N ALA A 379 -14.82 -1.87 -29.64
CA ALA A 379 -15.47 -0.56 -29.42
C ALA A 379 -16.96 -0.68 -29.11
N TRP A 380 -17.57 -1.86 -29.27
CA TRP A 380 -19.02 -2.03 -29.25
C TRP A 380 -19.44 -3.20 -28.35
N ILE A 381 -20.56 -3.05 -27.65
CA ILE A 381 -21.23 -4.12 -26.91
C ILE A 381 -22.67 -4.27 -27.41
N LEU A 382 -23.11 -5.51 -27.62
CA LEU A 382 -24.49 -5.82 -28.00
C LEU A 382 -25.42 -5.44 -26.83
N ASP A 383 -26.48 -4.67 -27.09
CA ASP A 383 -27.57 -4.36 -26.15
C ASP A 383 -28.74 -5.31 -26.40
N ASN A 384 -28.93 -6.26 -25.49
CA ASN A 384 -29.99 -7.27 -25.52
C ASN A 384 -30.37 -7.68 -24.10
N ASP A 385 -31.39 -8.53 -23.92
CA ASP A 385 -31.84 -8.93 -22.58
C ASP A 385 -30.74 -9.61 -21.73
N GLN A 386 -29.73 -10.22 -22.35
CA GLN A 386 -28.59 -10.83 -21.66
C GLN A 386 -27.51 -9.83 -21.24
N SER A 387 -27.47 -8.64 -21.86
CA SER A 387 -26.49 -7.58 -21.60
C SER A 387 -27.10 -6.31 -21.03
N ASN A 388 -28.43 -6.20 -20.96
CA ASN A 388 -29.19 -5.06 -20.41
C ASN A 388 -28.79 -4.75 -18.96
N SER A 389 -28.38 -5.77 -18.19
CA SER A 389 -27.84 -5.58 -16.83
C SER A 389 -26.42 -5.00 -16.79
N LYS A 390 -25.77 -4.85 -17.95
CA LYS A 390 -24.38 -4.43 -18.14
C LYS A 390 -24.24 -3.14 -18.96
N THR A 391 -25.32 -2.63 -19.55
CA THR A 391 -25.35 -1.33 -20.22
C THR A 391 -26.04 -0.31 -19.32
N ILE A 392 -25.61 0.95 -19.39
CA ILE A 392 -26.19 2.07 -18.62
C ILE A 392 -26.85 3.05 -19.57
N ARG A 393 -27.84 3.82 -19.10
CA ARG A 393 -28.46 4.91 -19.88
C ARG A 393 -27.39 5.93 -20.31
N ASN A 394 -27.45 6.42 -21.54
CA ASN A 394 -26.63 7.53 -21.99
C ASN A 394 -27.18 8.85 -21.42
N GLN A 395 -26.37 9.48 -20.59
CA GLN A 395 -26.63 10.78 -19.97
C GLN A 395 -25.29 11.41 -19.61
N ASN A 396 -25.35 12.56 -18.96
CA ASN A 396 -24.19 13.27 -18.45
C ASN A 396 -23.50 12.45 -17.34
N TYR A 397 -22.20 12.18 -17.51
CA TYR A 397 -21.36 11.42 -16.57
C TYR A 397 -19.98 12.04 -16.42
N ILE A 398 -19.26 11.66 -15.37
CA ILE A 398 -17.80 11.80 -15.30
C ILE A 398 -17.20 10.41 -15.21
N PHE A 399 -16.44 10.00 -16.22
CA PHE A 399 -15.69 8.75 -16.17
C PHE A 399 -14.39 8.95 -15.42
N LEU A 400 -14.09 8.02 -14.50
CA LEU A 400 -12.92 8.06 -13.62
C LEU A 400 -12.10 6.80 -13.86
N ARG A 401 -10.82 6.94 -14.22
CA ARG A 401 -9.92 5.77 -14.33
C ARG A 401 -9.75 5.12 -12.97
N ARG A 402 -9.88 3.79 -12.90
CA ARG A 402 -9.69 3.03 -11.66
C ARG A 402 -8.24 2.63 -11.42
N PHE A 403 -7.46 2.40 -12.46
CA PHE A 403 -6.12 1.85 -12.32
C PHE A 403 -5.09 2.94 -12.57
N SER A 404 -4.22 3.14 -11.58
CA SER A 404 -3.07 4.04 -11.65
C SER A 404 -1.93 3.52 -10.79
N SER A 405 -0.72 3.60 -11.31
CA SER A 405 0.51 3.28 -10.57
C SER A 405 0.91 4.46 -9.66
N LYS A 406 1.92 4.30 -8.79
CA LYS A 406 2.47 5.45 -8.02
C LYS A 406 3.21 6.40 -8.94
N ASP A 407 3.88 5.85 -9.95
CA ASP A 407 4.74 6.59 -10.87
C ASP A 407 3.95 7.21 -12.03
N ASP A 408 2.65 6.94 -12.13
CA ASP A 408 1.78 7.59 -13.10
C ASP A 408 1.68 9.09 -12.78
N LYS A 409 1.65 9.91 -13.84
CA LYS A 409 1.53 11.38 -13.73
C LYS A 409 0.30 11.84 -12.92
N ALA A 410 -0.75 11.03 -12.87
CA ALA A 410 -1.94 11.28 -12.08
C ALA A 410 -2.49 9.95 -11.53
N LYS A 411 -2.86 9.95 -10.25
CA LYS A 411 -3.61 8.87 -9.58
C LYS A 411 -5.05 8.81 -10.03
N LEU A 412 -5.67 9.95 -10.30
CA LEU A 412 -7.04 10.04 -10.78
C LEU A 412 -7.06 10.77 -12.12
N VAL A 413 -7.83 10.23 -13.06
CA VAL A 413 -8.09 10.89 -14.34
C VAL A 413 -9.59 10.96 -14.50
N ALA A 414 -10.12 12.18 -14.56
CA ALA A 414 -11.51 12.46 -14.80
C ALA A 414 -11.75 12.88 -16.26
N THR A 415 -12.76 12.27 -16.86
CA THR A 415 -13.18 12.52 -18.23
C THR A 415 -14.66 12.88 -18.22
N PRO A 416 -15.03 14.16 -18.47
CA PRO A 416 -16.42 14.53 -18.63
C PRO A 416 -17.01 13.86 -19.87
N HIS A 417 -18.26 13.41 -19.75
CA HIS A 417 -19.05 12.83 -20.83
C HIS A 417 -20.42 13.50 -20.85
N LEU A 418 -20.78 14.03 -22.00
CA LEU A 418 -22.08 14.66 -22.26
C LEU A 418 -22.93 13.72 -23.10
N LYS A 419 -24.25 13.73 -22.87
CA LYS A 419 -25.20 12.85 -23.58
C LYS A 419 -25.01 12.91 -25.10
N GLU A 420 -24.79 14.11 -25.65
CA GLU A 420 -24.61 14.39 -27.07
C GLU A 420 -23.34 13.78 -27.69
N ASN A 421 -22.38 13.31 -26.88
CA ASN A 421 -21.19 12.62 -27.43
C ASN A 421 -21.55 11.32 -28.16
N PHE A 422 -22.70 10.71 -27.86
CA PHE A 422 -23.18 9.52 -28.55
C PHE A 422 -24.65 9.63 -28.92
N ASN A 423 -24.97 9.34 -30.18
CA ASN A 423 -26.35 9.19 -30.64
C ASN A 423 -26.90 7.78 -30.34
N HIS A 424 -26.86 7.37 -29.06
CA HIS A 424 -27.35 6.09 -28.55
C HIS A 424 -28.02 6.30 -27.19
N ASP A 425 -29.06 5.54 -26.87
CA ASP A 425 -29.78 5.65 -25.58
C ASP A 425 -29.05 4.99 -24.41
N LYS A 426 -28.10 4.09 -24.70
CA LYS A 426 -27.29 3.38 -23.72
C LYS A 426 -25.82 3.34 -24.11
N LEU A 427 -24.98 3.00 -23.13
CA LEU A 427 -23.54 2.87 -23.22
C LEU A 427 -23.07 1.64 -22.42
N GLY A 428 -21.99 1.00 -22.87
CA GLY A 428 -21.20 0.08 -22.07
C GLY A 428 -20.06 0.82 -21.38
N VAL A 429 -19.88 0.61 -20.08
CA VAL A 429 -18.72 1.13 -19.32
C VAL A 429 -17.95 -0.05 -18.75
N GLU A 430 -16.68 -0.13 -19.12
CA GLU A 430 -15.82 -1.25 -18.75
C GLU A 430 -15.33 -1.15 -17.29
N ASN A 431 -15.11 -2.30 -16.65
CA ASN A 431 -14.88 -2.38 -15.21
C ASN A 431 -13.54 -1.80 -14.73
N HIS A 432 -12.62 -1.35 -15.58
CA HIS A 432 -11.45 -0.55 -15.19
C HIS A 432 -11.77 0.96 -15.14
N LEU A 433 -13.02 1.34 -15.41
CA LEU A 433 -13.58 2.66 -15.15
C LEU A 433 -14.55 2.63 -13.98
N ASN A 434 -14.60 3.75 -13.27
CA ASN A 434 -15.71 4.17 -12.46
C ASN A 434 -16.49 5.24 -13.25
N TYR A 435 -17.78 5.40 -12.98
CA TYR A 435 -18.59 6.49 -13.53
C TYR A 435 -19.34 7.17 -12.40
N LEU A 436 -19.26 8.50 -12.39
CA LEU A 436 -19.95 9.39 -11.47
C LEU A 436 -21.23 9.90 -12.14
N TYR A 437 -22.34 9.83 -11.40
CA TYR A 437 -23.69 10.19 -11.86
C TYR A 437 -24.51 10.82 -10.73
N LYS A 438 -25.56 11.58 -11.08
CA LYS A 438 -26.61 11.96 -10.13
C LYS A 438 -27.64 10.85 -9.99
N GLN A 439 -28.09 10.59 -8.77
CA GLN A 439 -29.14 9.61 -8.48
C GLN A 439 -30.47 10.04 -9.09
N GLU A 440 -30.76 11.34 -9.07
CA GLU A 440 -31.93 11.97 -9.67
C GLU A 440 -31.52 13.14 -10.58
N GLY A 441 -32.21 13.28 -11.71
CA GLY A 441 -31.93 14.33 -12.69
C GLY A 441 -30.64 14.10 -13.49
N ASN A 442 -30.11 15.18 -14.06
CA ASN A 442 -28.86 15.19 -14.83
C ASN A 442 -27.91 16.23 -14.25
N PHE A 443 -26.62 16.05 -14.49
CA PHE A 443 -25.65 17.10 -14.21
C PHE A 443 -25.85 18.32 -15.10
N GLU A 444 -25.74 19.50 -14.51
CA GLU A 444 -25.47 20.75 -15.20
C GLU A 444 -24.02 20.77 -15.74
N LEU A 445 -23.75 21.62 -16.73
CA LEU A 445 -22.41 21.71 -17.33
C LEU A 445 -21.39 22.16 -16.30
N GLU A 446 -21.73 23.16 -15.49
CA GLU A 446 -20.91 23.73 -14.44
C GLU A 446 -20.53 22.68 -13.39
N GLU A 447 -21.43 21.75 -13.09
CA GLU A 447 -21.16 20.64 -12.15
C GLU A 447 -20.21 19.61 -12.75
N ILE A 448 -20.47 19.16 -13.99
CA ILE A 448 -19.60 18.19 -14.69
C ILE A 448 -18.18 18.73 -14.81
N PHE A 449 -18.06 19.94 -15.35
CA PHE A 449 -16.76 20.52 -15.62
C PHE A 449 -16.08 20.94 -14.32
N GLY A 450 -16.83 21.45 -13.34
CA GLY A 450 -16.31 21.78 -12.01
C GLY A 450 -15.70 20.58 -11.30
N LEU A 451 -16.43 19.47 -11.20
CA LEU A 451 -15.93 18.22 -10.62
C LEU A 451 -14.79 17.63 -11.44
N SER A 452 -14.87 17.67 -12.77
CA SER A 452 -13.81 17.12 -13.63
C SER A 452 -12.52 17.92 -13.51
N VAL A 453 -12.58 19.25 -13.38
CA VAL A 453 -11.41 20.11 -13.15
C VAL A 453 -10.83 19.81 -11.76
N LEU A 454 -11.67 19.79 -10.73
CA LEU A 454 -11.24 19.50 -9.36
C LEU A 454 -10.52 18.14 -9.26
N TYR A 455 -11.12 17.06 -9.78
CA TYR A 455 -10.53 15.71 -9.76
C TYR A 455 -9.26 15.55 -10.59
N ASN A 456 -9.03 16.45 -11.54
CA ASN A 456 -7.84 16.46 -12.38
C ASN A 456 -6.75 17.45 -11.90
N SER A 457 -6.99 18.14 -10.79
CA SER A 457 -6.05 19.10 -10.21
C SER A 457 -4.95 18.42 -9.38
N SER A 458 -3.81 19.07 -9.30
CA SER A 458 -2.63 18.59 -8.59
C SER A 458 -2.87 18.49 -7.08
N ILE A 459 -3.68 19.39 -6.49
CA ILE A 459 -4.05 19.30 -5.07
C ILE A 459 -4.94 18.09 -4.76
N PHE A 460 -5.87 17.74 -5.66
CA PHE A 460 -6.71 16.54 -5.50
C PHE A 460 -5.89 15.27 -5.71
N ASP A 461 -4.99 15.27 -6.70
CA ASP A 461 -4.04 14.18 -6.92
C ASP A 461 -3.16 13.93 -5.70
N ALA A 462 -2.64 15.01 -5.08
CA ALA A 462 -1.83 14.95 -3.87
C ALA A 462 -2.63 14.37 -2.69
N TYR A 463 -3.89 14.78 -2.51
CA TYR A 463 -4.75 14.19 -1.48
C TYR A 463 -4.91 12.67 -1.68
N ILE A 464 -5.21 12.22 -2.90
CA ILE A 464 -5.35 10.79 -3.21
C ILE A 464 -4.02 10.05 -2.97
N ARG A 465 -2.88 10.63 -3.33
CA ARG A 465 -1.55 10.03 -3.09
C ARG A 465 -1.22 9.90 -1.62
N SER A 466 -1.63 10.85 -0.79
CA SER A 466 -1.39 10.80 0.66
C SER A 466 -2.10 9.63 1.33
N LEU A 467 -3.29 9.21 0.83
CA LEU A 467 -4.07 8.11 1.40
C LEU A 467 -3.94 6.77 0.66
N SER A 468 -3.66 6.78 -0.65
CA SER A 468 -3.76 5.58 -1.48
C SER A 468 -2.47 4.77 -1.51
N GLY A 469 -2.42 3.69 -0.73
CA GLY A 469 -1.40 2.63 -0.86
C GLY A 469 -1.68 1.60 -1.97
N ASN A 470 -2.78 1.76 -2.72
CA ASN A 470 -3.24 0.82 -3.74
C ASN A 470 -2.98 1.32 -5.16
N THR A 471 -2.97 0.39 -6.13
CA THR A 471 -2.95 0.69 -7.57
C THR A 471 -4.34 0.91 -8.16
N GLN A 472 -5.38 0.80 -7.33
CA GLN A 472 -6.76 0.98 -7.71
C GLN A 472 -7.41 2.06 -6.86
N VAL A 473 -8.19 2.92 -7.51
CA VAL A 473 -9.10 3.87 -6.87
C VAL A 473 -10.50 3.25 -6.84
N SER A 474 -10.99 2.91 -5.65
CA SER A 474 -12.28 2.24 -5.50
C SER A 474 -13.46 3.22 -5.54
N ALA A 475 -14.63 2.74 -5.99
CA ALA A 475 -15.87 3.51 -5.90
C ALA A 475 -16.23 3.84 -4.45
N THR A 476 -15.98 2.91 -3.51
CA THR A 476 -16.23 3.13 -2.08
C THR A 476 -15.43 4.30 -1.52
N GLU A 477 -14.13 4.38 -1.84
CA GLU A 477 -13.30 5.51 -1.43
C GLU A 477 -13.81 6.81 -2.06
N LEU A 478 -14.01 6.84 -3.38
CA LEU A 478 -14.47 8.05 -4.09
C LEU A 478 -15.79 8.60 -3.56
N ASN A 479 -16.76 7.73 -3.22
CA ASN A 479 -18.03 8.16 -2.62
C ASN A 479 -17.86 8.80 -1.24
N ALA A 480 -16.82 8.40 -0.50
CA ALA A 480 -16.59 8.86 0.86
C ALA A 480 -15.69 10.12 0.93
N LEU A 481 -14.93 10.43 -0.13
CA LEU A 481 -14.01 11.58 -0.15
C LEU A 481 -14.75 12.89 0.15
N PRO A 482 -14.12 13.78 0.94
CA PRO A 482 -14.70 15.07 1.19
C PRO A 482 -14.64 15.95 -0.07
N LEU A 483 -15.61 16.85 -0.20
CA LEU A 483 -15.78 17.78 -1.29
C LEU A 483 -16.08 19.19 -0.76
N PRO A 484 -15.67 20.24 -1.49
CA PRO A 484 -16.06 21.61 -1.18
C PRO A 484 -17.57 21.82 -1.45
N PRO A 485 -18.16 22.93 -1.00
CA PRO A 485 -19.55 23.28 -1.31
C PRO A 485 -19.84 23.29 -2.82
N MET A 486 -21.06 22.92 -3.20
CA MET A 486 -21.46 22.82 -4.62
C MET A 486 -21.28 24.14 -5.38
N ASP A 487 -21.54 25.29 -4.75
CA ASP A 487 -21.35 26.60 -5.37
C ASP A 487 -19.89 26.85 -5.77
N THR A 488 -18.94 26.38 -4.96
CA THR A 488 -17.51 26.42 -5.28
C THR A 488 -17.19 25.54 -6.49
N ILE A 489 -17.77 24.34 -6.54
CA ILE A 489 -17.62 23.41 -7.67
C ILE A 489 -18.17 24.02 -8.96
N LYS A 490 -19.38 24.58 -8.93
CA LYS A 490 -20.00 25.27 -10.08
C LYS A 490 -19.19 26.49 -10.52
N LYS A 491 -18.60 27.25 -9.58
CA LYS A 491 -17.70 28.37 -9.88
C LYS A 491 -16.46 27.92 -10.65
N ILE A 492 -15.82 26.83 -10.22
CA ILE A 492 -14.70 26.21 -10.94
C ILE A 492 -15.12 25.82 -12.36
N GLY A 493 -16.28 25.17 -12.51
CA GLY A 493 -16.81 24.77 -13.81
C GLY A 493 -17.08 25.95 -14.74
N SER A 494 -17.71 27.01 -14.22
CA SER A 494 -18.01 28.24 -14.96
C SER A 494 -16.73 28.92 -15.45
N GLN A 495 -15.70 29.01 -14.60
CA GLN A 495 -14.41 29.56 -14.99
C GLN A 495 -13.77 28.73 -16.10
N TYR A 496 -13.76 27.40 -15.98
CA TYR A 496 -13.22 26.53 -17.02
C TYR A 496 -13.94 26.67 -18.35
N LEU A 497 -15.28 26.71 -18.34
CA LEU A 497 -16.11 26.87 -19.54
C LEU A 497 -15.85 28.21 -20.25
N SER A 498 -15.51 29.27 -19.51
CA SER A 498 -15.17 30.58 -20.09
C SER A 498 -13.89 30.59 -20.93
N LEU A 499 -13.04 29.55 -20.83
CA LEU A 499 -11.74 29.46 -21.51
C LEU A 499 -11.81 28.89 -22.93
N ASN A 500 -13.00 28.60 -23.46
CA ASN A 500 -13.27 28.27 -24.87
C ASN A 500 -12.28 27.28 -25.54
N GLY A 501 -11.85 26.24 -24.82
CA GLY A 501 -11.01 25.15 -25.34
C GLY A 501 -9.54 25.15 -24.92
N SER A 502 -9.05 26.20 -24.23
CA SER A 502 -7.68 26.27 -23.68
C SER A 502 -7.59 25.82 -22.21
N GLY A 503 -8.67 25.29 -21.63
CA GLY A 503 -8.80 25.13 -20.18
C GLY A 503 -7.92 24.07 -19.52
N MET A 504 -7.36 23.09 -20.25
CA MET A 504 -6.63 21.98 -19.62
C MET A 504 -5.34 22.43 -18.90
N GLN A 505 -4.64 23.42 -19.45
CA GLN A 505 -3.43 23.99 -18.84
C GLN A 505 -3.77 24.86 -17.62
N GLU A 506 -5.00 25.37 -17.55
CA GLU A 506 -5.47 26.27 -16.50
C GLU A 506 -6.11 25.53 -15.31
N ILE A 507 -6.17 24.19 -15.33
CA ILE A 507 -6.82 23.39 -14.26
C ILE A 507 -6.28 23.78 -12.88
N ASP A 508 -4.96 23.78 -12.72
CA ASP A 508 -4.35 24.08 -11.43
C ASP A 508 -4.45 25.57 -11.09
N ASN A 509 -4.38 26.48 -12.08
CA ASN A 509 -4.59 27.91 -11.85
C ASN A 509 -5.99 28.21 -11.32
N ILE A 510 -7.03 27.60 -11.92
CA ILE A 510 -8.43 27.76 -11.49
C ILE A 510 -8.59 27.27 -10.06
N VAL A 511 -8.07 26.07 -9.76
CA VAL A 511 -8.22 25.45 -8.44
C VAL A 511 -7.41 26.21 -7.38
N ASN A 512 -6.16 26.55 -7.66
CA ASN A 512 -5.29 27.30 -6.75
C ASN A 512 -5.89 28.67 -6.42
N LYS A 513 -6.41 29.40 -7.40
CA LYS A 513 -7.10 30.67 -7.17
C LYS A 513 -8.39 30.52 -6.38
N THR A 514 -9.09 29.39 -6.53
CA THR A 514 -10.37 29.14 -5.85
C THR A 514 -10.17 28.84 -4.36
N PHE A 515 -9.05 28.19 -4.00
CA PHE A 515 -8.75 27.79 -2.63
C PHE A 515 -7.56 28.54 -2.00
N ASP A 516 -7.11 29.63 -2.63
CA ASP A 516 -5.98 30.46 -2.19
C ASP A 516 -4.69 29.66 -1.92
N LEU A 517 -4.41 28.65 -2.76
CA LEU A 517 -3.26 27.76 -2.62
C LEU A 517 -1.96 28.41 -3.10
N SER A 518 -0.84 28.00 -2.50
CA SER A 518 0.46 28.55 -2.91
C SER A 518 0.79 28.14 -4.36
N GLN A 519 1.16 29.11 -5.21
CA GLN A 519 1.52 28.84 -6.62
C GLN A 519 2.81 28.02 -6.79
N LYS A 520 3.43 27.54 -5.71
CA LYS A 520 4.72 26.82 -5.73
C LYS A 520 4.62 25.41 -6.32
N HIS A 521 3.42 24.96 -6.70
CA HIS A 521 3.13 23.56 -7.00
C HIS A 521 2.60 23.28 -8.42
N THR A 522 2.62 24.29 -9.31
CA THR A 522 2.26 24.15 -10.75
C THR A 522 3.42 23.72 -11.62
#